data_AF-A0A520MCG4-F1
#
_entry.id   AF-A0A520MCG4-F1
#
_cell.length_a   1.000
_cell.length_b   1.000
_cell.length_c   1.000
_cell.angle_alpha   90.00
_cell.angle_beta   90.00
_cell.angle_gamma   90.00
#
_symmetry.space_group_name_H-M   'P 1'
#
loop_
_entity.id
_entity.type
_entity.pdbx_description
1 polymer ?
#
loop_
_entity_poly.entity_id
_entity_poly.type
_entity_poly.pdbx_seq_one_letter_code
_entity_poly.pdbx_strand_id
1 'polypeptide(L)'
;MRHYRSRASTHLIILLLGTCLWPTISESIPSRNKSNLKREPGAIYLEDFSKEKVELLAIKQDPIYVSSQRKRAIGQLRRGKKVTLIAITDKQYLIRGMALHGQVKGWILPSALQGLDKNFSDKLRTLYERKKIVDELIKNKQIALGMNTDEVVTSMGKPSRKNSKLDRDGRSDTYEYSTYERVAQYRFRRDSQGNLFRQKYYVKMETGKLSVKFKNDIVESIEETEGNPLGGADLKIVPIPIELF
;
A
#
# COMPACT_ATOMS: atom_id res chain seq x y z
N MET A 1 68.77 -58.68 10.56
CA MET A 1 67.62 -59.29 11.26
C MET A 1 66.42 -58.34 11.10
N ARG A 2 65.49 -58.63 10.17
CA ARG A 2 64.12 -59.16 10.43
C ARG A 2 63.36 -58.35 11.49
N HIS A 3 62.52 -57.40 11.08
CA HIS A 3 61.06 -57.52 10.84
C HIS A 3 60.25 -57.18 12.09
N TYR A 4 59.38 -56.15 12.01
CA TYR A 4 57.94 -56.36 12.13
C TYR A 4 57.14 -55.11 11.67
N ARG A 5 56.12 -55.35 10.83
CA ARG A 5 55.09 -54.39 10.38
C ARG A 5 53.85 -54.53 11.27
N SER A 6 53.13 -53.43 11.53
CA SER A 6 51.66 -53.41 11.71
C SER A 6 51.19 -51.95 11.78
N ARG A 7 50.54 -51.35 10.76
CA ARG A 7 49.08 -51.30 10.45
C ARG A 7 48.17 -50.83 11.60
N ALA A 8 47.62 -49.62 11.44
CA ALA A 8 46.21 -49.20 11.67
C ALA A 8 46.16 -47.68 11.45
N SER A 9 45.64 -47.15 10.33
CA SER A 9 44.23 -46.88 10.03
C SER A 9 43.54 -45.96 11.04
N THR A 10 43.54 -44.66 10.76
CA THR A 10 42.54 -43.72 11.29
C THR A 10 42.21 -42.71 10.20
N HIS A 11 41.09 -42.98 9.51
CA HIS A 11 40.42 -42.01 8.65
C HIS A 11 39.86 -40.88 9.52
N LEU A 12 40.38 -39.66 9.35
CA LEU A 12 39.77 -38.46 9.91
C LEU A 12 38.79 -37.89 8.88
N ILE A 13 37.53 -38.28 9.00
CA ILE A 13 36.40 -37.70 8.28
C ILE A 13 36.08 -36.37 8.96
N ILE A 14 36.38 -35.25 8.30
CA ILE A 14 35.95 -33.91 8.75
C ILE A 14 34.54 -33.67 8.23
N LEU A 15 33.58 -33.78 9.15
CA LEU A 15 32.17 -33.44 8.98
C LEU A 15 32.03 -31.91 9.07
N LEU A 16 31.92 -31.25 7.93
CA LEU A 16 31.69 -29.80 7.83
C LEU A 16 30.20 -29.51 8.08
N LEU A 17 29.88 -29.29 9.37
CA LEU A 17 28.59 -28.82 9.86
C LEU A 17 28.45 -27.31 9.63
N GLY A 18 27.39 -26.94 8.91
CA GLY A 18 26.47 -25.87 9.32
C GLY A 18 26.95 -24.42 9.20
N THR A 19 26.44 -23.73 8.18
CA THR A 19 25.71 -22.45 8.35
C THR A 19 24.91 -22.16 7.07
N CYS A 20 23.68 -22.66 7.01
CA CYS A 20 22.67 -22.13 6.10
C CYS A 20 22.29 -20.73 6.61
N LEU A 21 22.92 -19.69 6.05
CA LEU A 21 22.42 -18.33 6.09
C LEU A 21 21.10 -18.31 5.31
N TRP A 22 19.97 -18.45 5.99
CA TRP A 22 18.68 -18.14 5.39
C TRP A 22 18.61 -16.63 5.16
N PRO A 23 18.48 -16.17 3.90
CA PRO A 23 18.19 -14.77 3.65
C PRO A 23 16.82 -14.46 4.27
N THR A 24 16.78 -13.47 5.17
CA THR A 24 15.53 -12.85 5.57
C THR A 24 14.93 -12.21 4.32
N ILE A 25 13.96 -12.88 3.71
CA ILE A 25 13.14 -12.30 2.65
C ILE A 25 12.41 -11.13 3.30
N SER A 26 12.88 -9.91 3.05
CA SER A 26 12.14 -8.71 3.36
C SER A 26 10.91 -8.73 2.46
N GLU A 27 9.79 -9.20 3.01
CA GLU A 27 8.51 -9.23 2.34
C GLU A 27 8.07 -7.77 2.11
N SER A 28 8.49 -7.22 0.97
CA SER A 28 7.96 -5.97 0.47
C SER A 28 6.46 -6.17 0.29
N ILE A 29 5.67 -5.36 1.00
CA ILE A 29 4.22 -5.30 0.85
C ILE A 29 3.93 -5.30 -0.65
N PRO A 30 3.14 -6.26 -1.17
CA PRO A 30 2.94 -6.39 -2.61
C PRO A 30 2.44 -5.05 -3.13
N SER A 31 3.22 -4.42 -4.00
CA SER A 31 2.75 -3.22 -4.69
C SER A 31 1.50 -3.65 -5.43
N ARG A 32 0.34 -3.09 -5.03
CA ARG A 32 -0.96 -3.31 -5.69
C ARG A 32 -0.68 -3.34 -7.19
N ASN A 33 -0.95 -4.46 -7.86
CA ASN A 33 -0.64 -4.69 -9.29
C ASN A 33 -1.31 -3.59 -10.13
N LYS A 34 -0.64 -2.46 -10.27
CA LYS A 34 -1.11 -1.31 -11.04
C LYS A 34 -0.83 -1.64 -12.49
N SER A 35 -1.84 -1.51 -13.35
CA SER A 35 -1.62 -1.71 -14.76
C SER A 35 -0.61 -0.67 -15.28
N ASN A 36 0.31 -1.09 -16.15
CA ASN A 36 1.27 -0.19 -16.81
C ASN A 36 0.60 0.64 -17.93
N LEU A 37 -0.66 1.05 -17.71
CA LEU A 37 -1.44 1.80 -18.67
C LEU A 37 -1.05 3.28 -18.60
N LYS A 38 -0.74 3.88 -19.75
CA LYS A 38 -0.62 5.33 -19.86
C LYS A 38 -1.94 5.97 -19.43
N ARG A 39 -1.88 6.75 -18.35
CA ARG A 39 -3.06 7.41 -17.77
C ARG A 39 -3.32 8.73 -18.47
N GLU A 40 -4.58 8.98 -18.84
CA GLU A 40 -4.98 10.27 -19.42
C GLU A 40 -5.24 11.32 -18.33
N PRO A 41 -4.91 12.60 -18.58
CA PRO A 41 -5.21 13.66 -17.63
C PRO A 41 -6.72 13.81 -17.47
N GLY A 42 -7.18 13.92 -16.22
CA GLY A 42 -8.61 14.04 -15.89
C GLY A 42 -9.40 12.74 -15.90
N ALA A 43 -8.76 11.60 -16.19
CA ALA A 43 -9.39 10.29 -16.09
C ALA A 43 -9.19 9.66 -14.71
N ILE A 44 -10.28 9.18 -14.12
CA ILE A 44 -10.28 8.46 -12.84
C ILE A 44 -10.32 6.97 -13.12
N TYR A 45 -9.27 6.24 -12.73
CA TYR A 45 -9.12 4.81 -12.98
C TYR A 45 -9.69 3.98 -11.84
N LEU A 46 -10.55 3.01 -12.16
CA LEU A 46 -11.24 2.18 -11.15
C LEU A 46 -10.27 1.26 -10.39
N GLU A 47 -9.15 0.87 -11.01
CA GLU A 47 -8.14 -0.01 -10.42
C GLU A 47 -7.53 0.55 -9.12
N ASP A 48 -7.57 1.88 -8.95
CA ASP A 48 -7.04 2.57 -7.77
C ASP A 48 -7.96 2.42 -6.55
N PHE A 49 -9.24 2.13 -6.77
CA PHE A 49 -10.26 2.10 -5.72
C PHE A 49 -10.71 0.67 -5.43
N SER A 50 -11.06 -0.12 -6.44
CA SER A 50 -11.48 -1.51 -6.26
C SER A 50 -10.64 -2.50 -7.09
N LYS A 51 -10.59 -3.74 -6.62
CA LYS A 51 -10.07 -4.90 -7.38
C LYS A 51 -11.16 -5.51 -8.27
N GLU A 52 -12.42 -5.22 -7.96
CA GLU A 52 -13.56 -5.77 -8.68
C GLU A 52 -13.71 -5.11 -10.04
N LYS A 53 -14.07 -5.92 -11.03
CA LYS A 53 -14.30 -5.46 -12.40
C LYS A 53 -15.76 -5.07 -12.54
N VAL A 54 -16.00 -3.85 -13.00
CA VAL A 54 -17.36 -3.38 -13.31
C VAL A 54 -17.69 -3.76 -14.74
N GLU A 55 -18.67 -4.64 -14.90
CA GLU A 55 -19.18 -5.07 -16.20
C GLU A 55 -20.43 -4.26 -16.57
N LEU A 56 -20.45 -3.73 -17.79
CA LEU A 56 -21.56 -2.95 -18.34
C LEU A 56 -22.08 -3.62 -19.62
N LEU A 57 -23.37 -3.41 -19.91
CA LEU A 57 -24.00 -3.90 -21.14
C LEU A 57 -24.03 -2.80 -22.19
N ALA A 58 -23.58 -3.10 -23.41
CA ALA A 58 -23.70 -2.21 -24.55
C ALA A 58 -25.14 -2.18 -25.08
N ILE A 59 -25.84 -1.05 -24.96
CA ILE A 59 -27.24 -0.92 -25.42
C ILE A 59 -27.38 -0.40 -26.84
N LYS A 60 -26.38 0.35 -27.33
CA LYS A 60 -26.30 0.83 -28.72
C LYS A 60 -24.92 0.57 -29.32
N GLN A 61 -24.89 0.57 -30.64
CA GLN A 61 -23.64 0.59 -31.39
C GLN A 61 -23.11 2.02 -31.43
N ASP A 62 -21.87 2.23 -30.97
CA ASP A 62 -21.24 3.55 -30.84
C ASP A 62 -19.75 3.42 -31.16
N PRO A 63 -19.12 4.37 -31.88
CA PRO A 63 -17.67 4.41 -32.06
C PRO A 63 -16.89 4.44 -30.75
N ILE A 64 -15.80 3.68 -30.75
CA ILE A 64 -14.79 3.64 -29.69
C ILE A 64 -13.60 4.50 -30.12
N TYR A 65 -13.18 5.43 -29.28
CA TYR A 65 -12.11 6.37 -29.59
C TYR A 65 -10.79 6.03 -28.87
N VAL A 66 -9.66 6.43 -29.47
CA VAL A 66 -8.33 6.24 -28.87
C VAL A 66 -8.16 7.08 -27.59
N SER A 67 -8.67 8.31 -27.63
CA SER A 67 -8.47 9.32 -26.59
C SER A 67 -9.81 9.92 -26.16
N SER A 68 -9.88 10.44 -24.94
CA SER A 68 -11.03 11.22 -24.44
C SER A 68 -11.40 12.44 -25.33
N GLN A 69 -10.46 12.95 -26.14
CA GLN A 69 -10.68 14.03 -27.10
C GLN A 69 -11.47 13.61 -28.37
N ARG A 70 -11.76 12.32 -28.56
CA ARG A 70 -12.48 11.76 -29.73
C ARG A 70 -11.86 12.03 -31.11
N LYS A 71 -10.54 12.25 -31.18
CA LYS A 71 -9.86 12.57 -32.45
C LYS A 71 -9.85 11.43 -33.47
N ARG A 72 -9.82 10.17 -33.02
CA ARG A 72 -9.73 9.00 -33.89
C ARG A 72 -10.55 7.84 -33.33
N ALA A 73 -11.42 7.27 -34.16
CA ALA A 73 -12.13 6.03 -33.86
C ALA A 73 -11.25 4.81 -34.18
N ILE A 74 -11.24 3.83 -33.28
CA ILE A 74 -10.51 2.55 -33.44
C ILE A 74 -11.45 1.45 -33.93
N GLY A 75 -12.74 1.55 -33.61
CA GLY A 75 -13.74 0.57 -34.00
C GLY A 75 -15.12 0.97 -33.50
N GLN A 76 -16.08 0.07 -33.65
CA GLN A 76 -17.44 0.27 -33.15
C GLN A 76 -17.79 -0.81 -32.14
N LEU A 77 -18.38 -0.39 -31.02
CA LEU A 77 -18.88 -1.31 -30.02
C LEU A 77 -20.13 -2.01 -30.54
N ARG A 78 -20.20 -3.33 -30.37
CA ARG A 78 -21.38 -4.10 -30.77
C ARG A 78 -22.44 -4.08 -29.68
N ARG A 79 -23.69 -3.80 -30.05
CA ARG A 79 -24.86 -3.89 -29.16
C ARG A 79 -25.00 -5.29 -28.54
N GLY A 80 -25.42 -5.36 -27.29
CA GLY A 80 -25.68 -6.57 -26.51
C GLY A 80 -24.42 -7.24 -25.95
N LYS A 81 -23.24 -6.66 -26.12
CA LYS A 81 -21.99 -7.21 -25.56
C LYS A 81 -21.70 -6.62 -24.18
N LYS A 82 -21.17 -7.47 -23.31
CA LYS A 82 -20.62 -7.05 -22.02
C LYS A 82 -19.25 -6.44 -22.22
N VAL A 83 -18.98 -5.34 -21.54
CA VAL A 83 -17.70 -4.63 -21.55
C VAL A 83 -17.25 -4.34 -20.13
N THR A 84 -15.93 -4.32 -19.91
CA THR A 84 -15.37 -3.97 -18.61
C THR A 84 -15.05 -2.48 -18.59
N LEU A 85 -15.54 -1.77 -17.58
CA LEU A 85 -15.19 -0.39 -17.30
C LEU A 85 -13.81 -0.31 -16.65
N ILE A 86 -12.94 0.56 -17.17
CA ILE A 86 -11.57 0.75 -16.69
C ILE A 86 -11.42 2.13 -16.03
N ALA A 87 -11.93 3.17 -16.66
CA ALA A 87 -11.81 4.53 -16.16
C ALA A 87 -13.01 5.38 -16.57
N ILE A 88 -13.23 6.48 -15.84
CA ILE A 88 -14.27 7.46 -16.10
C ILE A 88 -13.66 8.84 -16.28
N THR A 89 -14.21 9.61 -17.20
CA THR A 89 -14.09 11.07 -17.28
C THR A 89 -15.49 11.67 -17.19
N ASP A 90 -15.59 13.00 -17.12
CA ASP A 90 -16.89 13.67 -17.00
C ASP A 90 -17.86 13.37 -18.15
N LYS A 91 -17.33 13.02 -19.34
CA LYS A 91 -18.14 12.85 -20.56
C LYS A 91 -18.06 11.46 -21.16
N GLN A 92 -17.03 10.68 -20.82
CA GLN A 92 -16.70 9.43 -21.51
C GLN A 92 -16.17 8.37 -20.54
N TYR A 93 -16.43 7.12 -20.88
CA TYR A 93 -15.93 5.96 -20.15
C TYR A 93 -14.88 5.23 -20.97
N LEU A 94 -13.78 4.86 -20.32
CA LEU A 94 -12.76 4.00 -20.90
C LEU A 94 -13.16 2.56 -20.64
N ILE A 95 -13.43 1.83 -21.71
CA ILE A 95 -13.85 0.43 -21.64
C ILE A 95 -12.82 -0.49 -22.29
N ARG A 96 -12.87 -1.76 -21.91
CA ARG A 96 -12.25 -2.88 -22.62
C ARG A 96 -13.35 -3.87 -22.98
N GLY A 97 -13.45 -4.22 -24.25
CA GLY A 97 -14.51 -5.10 -24.74
C GLY A 97 -14.28 -5.56 -26.16
N MET A 98 -15.22 -6.35 -26.68
CA MET A 98 -15.20 -6.83 -28.05
C MET A 98 -15.89 -5.82 -28.98
N ALA A 99 -15.12 -5.25 -29.90
CA ALA A 99 -15.62 -4.45 -31.02
C ALA A 99 -15.90 -5.36 -32.24
N LEU A 100 -16.35 -4.77 -33.36
CA LEU A 100 -16.58 -5.52 -34.60
C LEU A 100 -15.33 -6.22 -35.14
N HIS A 101 -14.15 -5.60 -35.01
CA HIS A 101 -12.89 -6.10 -35.56
C HIS A 101 -11.99 -6.79 -34.53
N GLY A 102 -12.52 -7.11 -33.34
CA GLY A 102 -11.77 -7.79 -32.27
C GLY A 102 -11.82 -7.06 -30.93
N GLN A 103 -10.97 -7.47 -30.00
CA GLN A 103 -10.92 -6.87 -28.67
C GLN A 103 -10.25 -5.50 -28.73
N VAL A 104 -10.95 -4.48 -28.23
CA VAL A 104 -10.50 -3.09 -28.25
C VAL A 104 -10.60 -2.49 -26.85
N LYS A 105 -9.65 -1.62 -26.55
CA LYS A 105 -9.69 -0.72 -25.40
C LYS A 105 -9.81 0.70 -25.94
N GLY A 106 -10.79 1.45 -25.44
CA GLY A 106 -10.96 2.85 -25.83
C GLY A 106 -12.13 3.53 -25.18
N TRP A 107 -12.30 4.79 -25.53
CA TRP A 107 -13.27 5.70 -24.94
C TRP A 107 -14.61 5.64 -25.67
N ILE A 108 -15.69 5.64 -24.91
CA ILE A 108 -17.06 5.60 -25.42
C ILE A 108 -17.95 6.54 -24.62
N LEU A 109 -19.07 6.94 -25.21
CA LEU A 109 -20.10 7.73 -24.54
C LEU A 109 -20.85 6.86 -23.51
N PRO A 110 -21.11 7.38 -22.29
CA PRO A 110 -21.87 6.68 -21.26
C PRO A 110 -23.26 6.25 -21.71
N SER A 111 -23.89 7.03 -22.59
CA SER A 111 -25.21 6.72 -23.16
C SER A 111 -25.24 5.43 -23.99
N ALA A 112 -24.07 4.86 -24.33
CA ALA A 112 -23.98 3.56 -25.00
C ALA A 112 -24.05 2.36 -24.06
N LEU A 113 -24.00 2.60 -22.75
CA LEU A 113 -23.81 1.59 -21.73
C LEU A 113 -24.96 1.63 -20.72
N GLN A 114 -25.33 0.46 -20.21
CA GLN A 114 -26.30 0.27 -19.15
C GLN A 114 -25.71 -0.62 -18.06
N GLY A 115 -26.24 -0.51 -16.84
CA GLY A 115 -25.84 -1.32 -15.68
C GLY A 115 -24.98 -0.56 -14.67
N LEU A 116 -24.80 0.74 -14.85
CA LEU A 116 -24.11 1.59 -13.87
C LEU A 116 -25.14 2.32 -13.00
N ASP A 117 -24.94 2.33 -11.68
CA ASP A 117 -25.73 3.15 -10.77
C ASP A 117 -25.55 4.64 -11.10
N LYS A 118 -26.63 5.42 -10.96
CA LYS A 118 -26.65 6.86 -11.24
C LYS A 118 -25.65 7.61 -10.36
N ASN A 119 -25.52 7.20 -9.10
CA ASN A 119 -24.64 7.84 -8.12
C ASN A 119 -23.18 7.35 -8.19
N PHE A 120 -22.90 6.33 -9.00
CA PHE A 120 -21.56 5.72 -9.06
C PHE A 120 -20.49 6.73 -9.47
N SER A 121 -20.79 7.57 -10.48
CA SER A 121 -19.82 8.55 -10.98
C SER A 121 -19.46 9.59 -9.92
N ASP A 122 -20.43 10.00 -9.11
CA ASP A 122 -20.22 10.98 -8.04
C ASP A 122 -19.48 10.37 -6.86
N LYS A 123 -19.84 9.14 -6.45
CA LYS A 123 -19.08 8.37 -5.44
C LYS A 123 -17.61 8.19 -5.86
N LEU A 124 -17.36 7.88 -7.14
CA LEU A 124 -16.00 7.71 -7.62
C LEU A 124 -15.21 9.03 -7.59
N ARG A 125 -15.85 10.16 -7.90
CA ARG A 125 -15.24 11.49 -7.81
C ARG A 125 -14.91 11.87 -6.36
N THR A 126 -15.84 11.67 -5.43
CA THR A 126 -15.58 11.98 -4.01
C THR A 126 -14.45 11.13 -3.46
N LEU A 127 -14.39 9.85 -3.83
CA LEU A 127 -13.25 8.97 -3.50
C LEU A 127 -11.94 9.45 -4.10
N TYR A 128 -11.95 9.93 -5.34
CA TYR A 128 -10.76 10.48 -5.99
C TYR A 128 -10.23 11.73 -5.28
N GLU A 129 -11.11 12.66 -4.91
CA GLU A 129 -10.69 13.86 -4.17
C GLU A 129 -10.19 13.51 -2.76
N ARG A 130 -10.88 12.62 -2.03
CA ARG A 130 -10.37 12.08 -0.76
C ARG A 130 -8.99 11.46 -0.95
N LYS A 131 -8.80 10.66 -1.98
CA LYS A 131 -7.53 9.97 -2.24
C LYS A 131 -6.37 10.95 -2.45
N LYS A 132 -6.58 12.09 -3.13
CA LYS A 132 -5.53 13.11 -3.26
C LYS A 132 -5.07 13.63 -1.91
N ILE A 133 -6.02 13.98 -1.03
CA ILE A 133 -5.74 14.47 0.32
C ILE A 133 -4.94 13.42 1.10
N VAL A 134 -5.39 12.16 1.05
CA VAL A 134 -4.71 11.04 1.72
C VAL A 134 -3.30 10.81 1.16
N ASP A 135 -3.13 10.82 -0.16
CA ASP A 135 -1.84 10.61 -0.82
C ASP A 135 -0.84 11.74 -0.45
N GLU A 136 -1.33 12.98 -0.31
CA GLU A 136 -0.53 14.10 0.21
C GLU A 136 -0.09 13.89 1.67
N LEU A 137 -1.00 13.42 2.53
CA LEU A 137 -0.67 13.09 3.92
C LEU A 137 0.36 11.97 4.01
N ILE A 138 0.19 10.90 3.24
CA ILE A 138 1.12 9.77 3.17
C ILE A 138 2.50 10.25 2.71
N LYS A 139 2.57 11.10 1.67
CA LYS A 139 3.83 11.65 1.17
C LYS A 139 4.56 12.44 2.25
N ASN A 140 3.81 13.15 3.10
CA ASN A 140 4.35 13.95 4.19
C ASN A 140 4.53 13.16 5.51
N LYS A 141 4.23 11.85 5.52
CA LYS A 141 4.24 10.99 6.73
C LYS A 141 3.37 11.53 7.86
N GLN A 142 2.19 12.04 7.51
CA GLN A 142 1.21 12.57 8.44
C GLN A 142 0.02 11.61 8.56
N ILE A 143 -0.73 11.76 9.67
CA ILE A 143 -1.97 11.04 9.94
C ILE A 143 -3.07 12.07 10.21
N ALA A 144 -4.30 11.71 9.88
CA ALA A 144 -5.49 12.52 10.06
C ALA A 144 -6.65 11.67 10.55
N LEU A 145 -7.62 12.32 11.19
CA LEU A 145 -8.88 11.67 11.58
C LEU A 145 -9.65 11.26 10.31
N GLY A 146 -10.33 10.11 10.36
CA GLY A 146 -11.04 9.57 9.21
C GLY A 146 -10.17 8.82 8.19
N MET A 147 -8.86 8.68 8.40
CA MET A 147 -8.02 7.77 7.62
C MET A 147 -8.35 6.31 7.92
N ASN A 148 -8.13 5.43 6.95
CA ASN A 148 -8.25 3.98 7.14
C ASN A 148 -6.95 3.42 7.74
N THR A 149 -7.03 2.32 8.49
CA THR A 149 -5.89 1.52 8.97
C THR A 149 -4.80 1.31 7.92
N ASP A 150 -5.16 0.90 6.70
CA ASP A 150 -4.19 0.66 5.62
C ASP A 150 -3.48 1.94 5.17
N GLU A 151 -4.18 3.07 5.16
CA GLU A 151 -3.63 4.38 4.80
C GLU A 151 -2.64 4.86 5.87
N VAL A 152 -2.97 4.65 7.15
CA VAL A 152 -2.09 4.99 8.29
C VAL A 152 -0.81 4.16 8.25
N VAL A 153 -0.92 2.84 8.04
CA VAL A 153 0.24 1.95 7.93
C VAL A 153 1.09 2.30 6.70
N THR A 154 0.46 2.73 5.60
CA THR A 154 1.20 3.20 4.41
C THR A 154 1.95 4.51 4.69
N SER A 155 1.38 5.40 5.51
CA SER A 155 2.00 6.67 5.91
C SER A 155 3.17 6.49 6.89
N MET A 156 2.92 5.79 8.01
CA MET A 156 3.87 5.69 9.13
C MET A 156 4.72 4.42 9.12
N GLY A 157 4.33 3.41 8.34
CA GLY A 157 4.92 2.09 8.37
C GLY A 157 4.25 1.16 9.37
N LYS A 158 4.93 0.07 9.73
CA LYS A 158 4.39 -0.93 10.66
C LYS A 158 4.36 -0.36 12.08
N PRO A 159 3.26 -0.53 12.84
CA PRO A 159 3.20 -0.10 14.23
C PRO A 159 4.15 -0.92 15.10
N SER A 160 4.62 -0.32 16.19
CA SER A 160 5.43 -0.99 17.21
C SER A 160 4.60 -2.04 17.96
N ARG A 161 3.33 -1.72 18.25
CA ARG A 161 2.38 -2.62 18.90
C ARG A 161 0.99 -2.46 18.29
N LYS A 162 0.27 -3.57 18.19
CA LYS A 162 -1.12 -3.62 17.73
C LYS A 162 -1.96 -4.29 18.80
N ASN A 163 -3.02 -3.61 19.23
CA ASN A 163 -4.06 -4.17 20.08
C ASN A 163 -5.39 -4.14 19.33
N SER A 164 -6.21 -5.18 19.49
CA SER A 164 -7.51 -5.31 18.84
C SER A 164 -8.50 -5.83 19.86
N LYS A 165 -9.63 -5.15 19.98
CA LYS A 165 -10.69 -5.45 20.93
C LYS A 165 -12.02 -5.50 20.18
N LEU A 166 -12.79 -6.55 20.42
CA LEU A 166 -14.11 -6.74 19.83
C LEU A 166 -15.15 -6.71 20.95
N ASP A 167 -15.99 -5.67 20.95
CA ASP A 167 -17.07 -5.48 21.92
C ASP A 167 -18.43 -5.48 21.21
N ARG A 168 -19.52 -5.34 21.97
CA ARG A 168 -20.90 -5.25 21.41
C ARG A 168 -21.08 -4.06 20.47
N ASP A 169 -20.33 -2.98 20.69
CA ASP A 169 -20.38 -1.74 19.90
C ASP A 169 -19.54 -1.81 18.59
N GLY A 170 -18.85 -2.93 18.37
CA GLY A 170 -18.04 -3.17 17.18
C GLY A 170 -16.57 -3.41 17.49
N ARG A 171 -15.75 -3.30 16.45
CA ARG A 171 -14.31 -3.53 16.52
C ARG A 171 -13.57 -2.22 16.82
N SER A 172 -12.73 -2.25 17.85
CA SER A 172 -11.81 -1.17 18.19
C SER A 172 -10.37 -1.68 18.13
N ASP A 173 -9.52 -0.97 17.38
CA ASP A 173 -8.11 -1.30 17.25
C ASP A 173 -7.26 -0.13 17.79
N THR A 174 -6.11 -0.41 18.40
CA THR A 174 -5.19 0.62 18.88
C THR A 174 -3.78 0.31 18.40
N TYR A 175 -3.20 1.23 17.62
CA TYR A 175 -1.86 1.06 17.06
C TYR A 175 -0.93 2.05 17.75
N GLU A 176 0.15 1.52 18.33
CA GLU A 176 1.17 2.33 18.96
C GLU A 176 2.40 2.41 18.06
N TYR A 177 2.89 3.63 17.85
CA TYR A 177 4.13 3.94 17.15
C TYR A 177 5.10 4.58 18.13
N SER A 178 6.33 4.09 18.15
CA SER A 178 7.40 4.63 19.00
C SER A 178 8.53 5.13 18.11
N THR A 179 8.95 6.37 18.34
CA THR A 179 10.13 6.97 17.70
C THR A 179 11.32 6.77 18.60
N TYR A 180 12.45 6.34 18.03
CA TYR A 180 13.69 6.11 18.77
C TYR A 180 14.82 6.96 18.21
N GLU A 181 15.56 7.61 19.10
CA GLU A 181 16.81 8.28 18.77
C GLU A 181 18.00 7.43 19.26
N ARG A 182 19.09 7.44 18.48
CA ARG A 182 20.34 6.79 18.88
C ARG A 182 21.23 7.80 19.58
N VAL A 183 21.20 7.78 20.90
CA VAL A 183 22.01 8.68 21.71
C VAL A 183 23.39 8.05 21.94
N ALA A 184 24.44 8.84 21.69
CA ALA A 184 25.80 8.41 21.92
C ALA A 184 26.09 8.41 23.43
N GLN A 185 26.50 7.25 23.93
CA GLN A 185 27.02 7.08 25.28
C GLN A 185 28.49 6.67 25.22
N TYR A 186 29.20 6.92 26.31
CA TYR A 186 30.61 6.61 26.42
C TYR A 186 30.84 5.73 27.63
N ARG A 187 31.63 4.67 27.44
CA ARG A 187 32.12 3.84 28.54
C ARG A 187 33.62 3.69 28.44
N PHE A 188 34.28 3.56 29.58
CA PHE A 188 35.69 3.20 29.61
C PHE A 188 35.84 1.70 29.42
N ARG A 189 36.68 1.30 28.49
CA ARG A 189 37.12 -0.09 28.28
C ARG A 189 38.63 -0.13 28.43
N ARG A 190 39.15 -1.28 28.83
CA ARG A 190 40.58 -1.56 28.76
C ARG A 190 40.91 -2.17 27.39
N ASP A 191 42.01 -1.74 26.79
CA ASP A 191 42.60 -2.42 25.64
C ASP A 191 43.33 -3.70 26.09
N SER A 192 43.89 -4.45 25.13
CA SER A 192 44.68 -5.67 25.42
C SER A 192 45.92 -5.41 26.28
N GLN A 193 46.37 -4.16 26.38
CA GLN A 193 47.53 -3.70 27.12
C GLN A 193 47.14 -3.14 28.51
N GLY A 194 45.84 -3.10 28.83
CA GLY A 194 45.31 -2.65 30.13
C GLY A 194 45.04 -1.15 30.22
N ASN A 195 45.30 -0.36 29.19
CA ASN A 195 45.05 1.09 29.18
C ASN A 195 43.56 1.38 29.03
N LEU A 196 43.07 2.38 29.77
CA LEU A 196 41.68 2.82 29.65
C LEU A 196 41.52 3.73 28.44
N PHE A 197 40.60 3.38 27.56
CA PHE A 197 40.17 4.24 26.47
C PHE A 197 38.65 4.41 26.47
N ARG A 198 38.19 5.55 25.95
CA ARG A 198 36.76 5.89 25.89
C ARG A 198 36.14 5.28 24.65
N GLN A 199 35.31 4.25 24.83
CA GLN A 199 34.56 3.63 23.75
C GLN A 199 33.21 4.35 23.58
N LYS A 200 32.97 4.91 22.38
CA LYS A 200 31.65 5.43 21.97
C LYS A 200 30.75 4.27 21.56
N TYR A 201 29.54 4.21 22.10
CA TYR A 201 28.50 3.30 21.65
C TYR A 201 27.15 4.02 21.60
N TYR A 202 26.19 3.46 20.87
CA TYR A 202 24.87 4.07 20.66
C TYR A 202 23.81 3.26 21.40
N VAL A 203 22.99 3.95 22.19
CA VAL A 203 21.81 3.37 22.83
C VAL A 203 20.57 3.92 22.15
N LYS A 204 19.63 3.04 21.82
CA LYS A 204 18.32 3.44 21.33
C LYS A 204 17.50 3.91 22.53
N MET A 205 17.12 5.17 22.54
CA MET A 205 16.22 5.74 23.55
C MET A 205 14.92 6.16 22.86
N GLU A 206 13.78 5.86 23.48
CA GLU A 206 12.48 6.28 22.99
C GLU A 206 12.35 7.80 23.17
N THR A 207 12.03 8.50 22.09
CA THR A 207 11.93 9.97 22.07
C THR A 207 10.51 10.45 21.78
N GLY A 208 9.61 9.56 21.39
CA GLY A 208 8.19 9.87 21.42
C GLY A 208 7.28 8.71 21.10
N LYS A 209 6.04 8.79 21.58
CA LYS A 209 5.02 7.76 21.41
C LYS A 209 3.75 8.37 20.82
N LEU A 210 3.20 7.67 19.84
CA LEU A 210 1.95 8.01 19.16
C LEU A 210 1.00 6.83 19.26
N SER A 211 -0.20 7.06 19.79
CA SER A 211 -1.27 6.08 19.88
C SER A 211 -2.41 6.48 18.97
N VAL A 212 -2.77 5.61 18.03
CA VAL A 212 -3.86 5.84 17.07
C VAL A 212 -4.97 4.83 17.38
N LYS A 213 -6.15 5.34 17.73
CA LYS A 213 -7.34 4.53 17.99
C LYS A 213 -8.23 4.50 16.76
N PHE A 214 -8.64 3.29 16.40
CA PHE A 214 -9.51 3.01 15.28
C PHE A 214 -10.84 2.46 15.77
N LYS A 215 -11.91 2.86 15.10
CA LYS A 215 -13.25 2.31 15.24
C LYS A 215 -13.75 1.89 13.87
N ASN A 216 -14.07 0.60 13.72
CA ASN A 216 -14.44 0.01 12.43
C ASN A 216 -13.44 0.37 11.31
N ASP A 217 -12.15 0.18 11.60
CA ASP A 217 -11.00 0.45 10.70
C ASP A 217 -10.78 1.93 10.31
N ILE A 218 -11.48 2.88 10.95
CA ILE A 218 -11.34 4.31 10.71
C ILE A 218 -10.70 4.98 11.93
N VAL A 219 -9.73 5.89 11.71
CA VAL A 219 -9.10 6.67 12.79
C VAL A 219 -10.13 7.56 13.47
N GLU A 220 -10.33 7.32 14.76
CA GLU A 220 -11.25 8.07 15.62
C GLU A 220 -10.50 9.06 16.50
N SER A 221 -9.36 8.66 17.07
CA SER A 221 -8.52 9.54 17.88
C SER A 221 -7.03 9.29 17.69
N ILE A 222 -6.26 10.35 17.95
CA ILE A 222 -4.80 10.36 17.86
C ILE A 222 -4.29 10.98 19.16
N GLU A 223 -3.45 10.25 19.88
CA GLU A 223 -2.86 10.66 21.16
C GLU A 223 -1.33 10.65 21.02
N GLU A 224 -0.70 11.78 21.31
CA GLU A 224 0.76 11.89 21.40
C GLU A 224 1.16 11.90 22.87
N THR A 225 2.04 11.00 23.27
CA THR A 225 2.57 10.90 24.62
C THR A 225 4.07 10.91 24.51
N GLU A 226 4.67 12.06 24.83
CA GLU A 226 6.11 12.31 24.74
C GLU A 226 6.63 12.49 23.30
N GLY A 227 7.49 13.48 23.10
CA GLY A 227 7.95 13.89 21.77
C GLY A 227 6.83 14.50 20.92
N ASN A 228 7.20 15.07 19.77
CA ASN A 228 6.25 15.57 18.77
C ASN A 228 6.45 14.76 17.49
N PRO A 229 6.05 13.47 17.47
CA PRO A 229 6.34 12.57 16.36
C PRO A 229 5.66 13.00 15.05
N LEU A 230 4.56 13.77 15.11
CA LEU A 230 3.92 14.35 13.93
C LEU A 230 4.43 15.76 13.58
N GLY A 231 5.39 16.31 14.34
CA GLY A 231 6.08 17.56 14.01
C GLY A 231 5.25 18.83 14.14
N GLY A 232 4.19 18.83 14.96
CA GLY A 232 3.37 20.01 15.26
C GLY A 232 2.32 20.31 14.20
N ALA A 233 1.93 19.31 13.42
CA ALA A 233 0.87 19.44 12.43
C ALA A 233 -0.49 19.61 13.12
N ASP A 234 -1.23 20.64 12.73
CA ASP A 234 -2.64 20.81 13.12
C ASP A 234 -3.45 19.55 12.79
N LEU A 235 -4.41 19.22 13.66
CA LEU A 235 -5.34 18.10 13.47
C LEU A 235 -6.08 18.26 12.14
N LYS A 236 -5.76 17.40 11.17
CA LYS A 236 -6.46 17.31 9.88
C LYS A 236 -7.57 16.28 9.97
N ILE A 237 -8.70 16.58 9.35
CA ILE A 237 -9.86 15.69 9.26
C ILE A 237 -10.08 15.36 7.79
N VAL A 238 -10.20 14.07 7.48
CA VAL A 238 -10.46 13.58 6.13
C VAL A 238 -11.87 12.98 6.06
N PRO A 239 -12.67 13.29 5.02
CA PRO A 239 -14.03 12.74 4.88
C PRO A 239 -14.02 11.22 4.81
N ILE A 240 -14.72 10.51 5.71
CA ILE A 240 -14.75 9.03 5.84
C ILE A 240 -14.83 8.30 4.49
N PRO A 241 -14.12 7.17 4.30
CA PRO A 241 -14.16 6.43 3.03
C PRO A 241 -15.56 5.88 2.73
N ILE A 242 -15.97 6.01 1.48
CA ILE A 242 -17.29 5.58 0.98
C ILE A 242 -17.12 4.26 0.22
N GLU A 243 -18.05 3.33 0.41
CA GLU A 243 -18.09 2.11 -0.40
C GLU A 243 -18.60 2.40 -1.82
N LEU A 244 -17.88 1.88 -2.81
CA LEU A 244 -18.19 2.09 -4.22
C LEU A 244 -19.41 1.27 -4.68
N PHE A 245 -19.64 0.11 -4.06
CA PHE A 245 -20.66 -0.89 -4.42
C PHE A 245 -21.68 -1.05 -3.31
#